data_AF-A0A4S8P913-F1
#
_entry.id   AF-A0A4S8P913-F1
#
_cell.length_a   1.000
_cell.length_b   1.000
_cell.length_c   1.000
_cell.angle_alpha   90.00
_cell.angle_beta   90.00
_cell.angle_gamma   90.00
#
_symmetry.space_group_name_H-M   'P 1'
#
loop_
_entity.id
_entity.type
_entity.pdbx_description
1 polymer ?
#
loop_
_entity_poly.entity_id
_entity_poly.type
_entity_poly.pdbx_seq_one_letter_code
_entity_poly.pdbx_strand_id
1 'polypeptide(L)'
;MTMKDAIETSTIAFAAIVAIVLVFAAVLGLLSAVETKRRRKARAKKDAEAWTELLGNQLHIAPFSVGDTEAAAALDRARKLHHGAVEKLKTAKKTKQYTRIRTYALAGLHNLNIMRRRLGKAPGPQGPIPFNTATPGKASKRDDNVRDAATGPSTGLPFLPERTKGATRPSRPLHRARRNSAACGFGDSRSKTHIDSHTMIAPQNAGQKPST
;
A
#
# COMPACT_ATOMS: atom_id res chain seq x y z
N MET A 1 -21.65 -64.01 -10.72
CA MET A 1 -21.50 -62.62 -10.25
C MET A 1 -22.45 -62.45 -9.07
N THR A 2 -21.89 -62.48 -7.87
CA THR A 2 -22.71 -62.45 -6.65
C THR A 2 -23.02 -60.99 -6.30
N MET A 3 -24.15 -60.75 -5.64
CA MET A 3 -24.59 -59.39 -5.28
C MET A 3 -23.54 -58.60 -4.47
N LYS A 4 -22.63 -59.30 -3.79
CA LYS A 4 -21.51 -58.75 -3.02
C LYS A 4 -20.42 -58.15 -3.91
N ASP A 5 -20.10 -58.80 -5.03
CA ASP A 5 -19.09 -58.31 -6.00
C ASP A 5 -19.49 -56.95 -6.60
N ALA A 6 -20.80 -56.72 -6.78
CA ALA A 6 -21.34 -55.46 -7.30
C ALA A 6 -21.23 -54.30 -6.27
N ILE A 7 -21.34 -54.59 -4.98
CA ILE A 7 -21.22 -53.58 -3.91
C ILE A 7 -19.75 -53.18 -3.73
N GLU A 8 -18.82 -54.14 -3.77
CA GLU A 8 -17.38 -53.85 -3.68
C GLU A 8 -16.89 -53.05 -4.89
N THR A 9 -17.34 -53.41 -6.10
CA THR A 9 -16.95 -52.69 -7.31
C THR A 9 -17.46 -51.24 -7.33
N SER A 10 -18.71 -51.02 -6.91
CA SER A 10 -19.30 -49.67 -6.89
C SER A 10 -18.71 -48.77 -5.81
N THR A 11 -18.34 -49.32 -4.64
CA THR A 11 -17.68 -48.56 -3.57
C THR A 11 -16.25 -48.16 -3.96
N ILE A 12 -15.48 -49.05 -4.60
CA ILE A 12 -14.15 -48.74 -5.13
C ILE A 12 -14.24 -47.66 -6.22
N ALA A 13 -15.18 -47.79 -7.17
CA ALA A 13 -15.37 -46.81 -8.23
C ALA A 13 -15.75 -45.42 -7.67
N PHE A 14 -16.67 -45.38 -6.71
CA PHE A 14 -17.05 -44.13 -6.05
C PHE A 14 -15.88 -43.50 -5.31
N ALA A 15 -15.13 -44.29 -4.53
CA ALA A 15 -13.95 -43.81 -3.81
C ALA A 15 -12.89 -43.25 -4.77
N ALA A 16 -12.67 -43.89 -5.92
CA ALA A 16 -11.74 -43.41 -6.94
C ALA A 16 -12.17 -42.07 -7.52
N ILE A 17 -13.46 -41.89 -7.85
CA ILE A 17 -13.98 -40.63 -8.37
C ILE A 17 -13.83 -39.51 -7.32
N VAL A 18 -14.20 -39.78 -6.07
CA VAL A 18 -14.06 -38.79 -4.98
C VAL A 18 -12.60 -38.39 -4.79
N ALA A 19 -11.68 -39.36 -4.81
CA ALA A 19 -10.25 -39.09 -4.71
C ALA A 19 -9.76 -38.18 -5.86
N ILE A 20 -10.15 -38.45 -7.11
CA ILE A 20 -9.79 -37.63 -8.27
C ILE A 20 -10.32 -36.20 -8.13
N VAL A 21 -11.59 -36.04 -7.72
CA VAL A 21 -12.19 -34.71 -7.53
C VAL A 21 -11.47 -33.92 -6.43
N LEU A 22 -11.11 -34.57 -5.32
CA LEU A 22 -10.37 -33.93 -4.24
C LEU A 22 -8.97 -33.47 -4.69
N VAL A 23 -8.27 -34.31 -5.47
CA VAL A 23 -6.97 -33.95 -6.05
C VAL A 23 -7.11 -32.76 -7.01
N PHE A 24 -8.10 -32.78 -7.91
CA PHE A 24 -8.36 -31.67 -8.83
C PHE A 24 -8.67 -30.37 -8.10
N ALA A 25 -9.53 -30.42 -7.08
CA ALA A 25 -9.87 -29.26 -6.26
C ALA A 25 -8.63 -28.69 -5.54
N ALA A 26 -7.76 -29.54 -5.00
CA ALA A 26 -6.51 -29.13 -4.35
C ALA A 26 -5.55 -28.45 -5.35
N VAL A 27 -5.38 -29.02 -6.54
CA VAL A 27 -4.51 -28.46 -7.60
C VAL A 27 -5.04 -27.10 -8.08
N LEU A 28 -6.33 -26.99 -8.38
CA LEU A 28 -6.96 -25.73 -8.82
C LEU A 28 -6.89 -24.64 -7.73
N GLY A 29 -7.11 -25.02 -6.47
CA GLY A 29 -6.97 -24.11 -5.33
C GLY A 29 -5.54 -23.57 -5.20
N LEU A 30 -4.53 -24.43 -5.35
CA LEU A 30 -3.13 -24.04 -5.27
C LEU A 30 -2.72 -23.12 -6.43
N LEU A 31 -3.13 -23.43 -7.66
CA LEU A 31 -2.86 -22.60 -8.83
C LEU A 31 -3.46 -21.19 -8.68
N SER A 32 -4.71 -21.09 -8.20
CA SER A 32 -5.38 -19.82 -7.93
C SER A 32 -4.66 -18.99 -6.85
N ALA A 33 -4.20 -19.64 -5.78
CA ALA A 33 -3.46 -18.98 -4.71
C ALA A 33 -2.09 -18.45 -5.17
N VAL A 34 -1.41 -19.13 -6.10
CA VAL A 34 -0.13 -18.69 -6.64
C VAL A 34 -0.31 -17.48 -7.57
N GLU A 35 -1.33 -17.51 -8.44
CA GLU A 35 -1.59 -16.43 -9.41
C GLU A 35 -1.95 -15.11 -8.72
N THR A 36 -2.77 -15.17 -7.67
CA THR A 36 -3.12 -13.97 -6.89
C THR A 36 -1.90 -13.35 -6.18
N LYS A 37 -0.98 -14.18 -5.66
CA LYS A 37 0.27 -13.71 -5.04
C LYS A 37 1.20 -13.04 -6.06
N ARG A 38 1.34 -13.64 -7.25
CA ARG A 38 2.13 -13.07 -8.35
C ARG A 38 1.61 -11.69 -8.78
N ARG A 39 0.29 -11.58 -8.99
CA ARG A 39 -0.36 -10.30 -9.33
C ARG A 39 -0.17 -9.22 -8.27
N ARG A 40 -0.33 -9.57 -6.98
CA ARG A 40 -0.11 -8.63 -5.87
C ARG A 40 1.32 -8.12 -5.81
N LYS A 41 2.31 -8.99 -6.02
CA LYS A 41 3.72 -8.59 -6.07
C LYS A 41 4.00 -7.65 -7.25
N ALA A 42 3.50 -7.97 -8.44
CA ALA A 42 3.70 -7.17 -9.64
C ALA A 42 3.10 -5.76 -9.49
N ARG A 43 1.88 -5.65 -8.93
CA ARG A 43 1.25 -4.36 -8.64
C ARG A 43 2.06 -3.54 -7.63
N ALA A 44 2.44 -4.14 -6.50
CA ALA A 44 3.22 -3.44 -5.49
C ALA A 44 4.57 -2.93 -6.01
N LYS A 45 5.24 -3.71 -6.89
CA LYS A 45 6.47 -3.29 -7.54
C LYS A 45 6.25 -2.07 -8.45
N LYS A 46 5.27 -2.14 -9.35
CA LYS A 46 4.93 -1.03 -10.26
C LYS A 46 4.53 0.24 -9.49
N ASP A 47 3.78 0.09 -8.42
CA ASP A 47 3.42 1.23 -7.56
C ASP A 47 4.66 1.87 -6.94
N ALA A 48 5.55 1.06 -6.37
CA ALA A 48 6.79 1.56 -5.77
C ALA A 48 7.67 2.28 -6.79
N GLU A 49 7.83 1.72 -7.99
CA GLU A 49 8.54 2.34 -9.11
C GLU A 49 7.93 3.69 -9.48
N ALA A 50 6.62 3.74 -9.71
CA ALA A 50 5.91 4.96 -10.08
C ALA A 50 6.03 6.07 -9.03
N TRP A 51 5.96 5.73 -7.73
CA TRP A 51 6.14 6.72 -6.66
C TRP A 51 7.58 7.21 -6.54
N THR A 52 8.55 6.32 -6.69
CA THR A 52 9.96 6.70 -6.64
C THR A 52 10.32 7.60 -7.82
N GLU A 53 9.84 7.29 -9.02
CA GLU A 53 10.01 8.12 -10.22
C GLU A 53 9.30 9.47 -10.07
N LEU A 54 8.06 9.49 -9.58
CA LEU A 54 7.34 10.72 -9.30
C LEU A 54 8.13 11.60 -8.32
N LEU A 55 8.65 11.02 -7.23
CA LEU A 55 9.48 11.76 -6.28
C LEU A 55 10.75 12.30 -6.94
N GLY A 56 11.44 11.49 -7.76
CA GLY A 56 12.62 11.90 -8.52
C GLY A 56 12.33 13.08 -9.45
N ASN A 57 11.24 13.03 -10.21
CA ASN A 57 10.82 14.10 -11.11
C ASN A 57 10.50 15.39 -10.33
N GLN A 58 9.84 15.28 -9.19
CA GLN A 58 9.54 16.43 -8.32
C GLN A 58 10.81 17.02 -7.69
N LEU A 59 11.81 16.19 -7.39
CA LEU A 59 13.12 16.62 -6.92
C LEU A 59 13.90 17.36 -8.01
N HIS A 60 13.80 16.91 -9.25
CA HIS A 60 14.49 17.53 -10.38
C HIS A 60 13.97 18.95 -10.66
N ILE A 61 12.66 19.19 -10.46
CA ILE A 61 12.03 20.51 -10.59
C ILE A 61 12.31 21.40 -9.35
N ALA A 62 12.68 20.81 -8.22
CA ALA A 62 12.96 21.57 -7.00
C ALA A 62 14.28 22.36 -7.14
N PRO A 63 14.36 23.56 -6.54
CA PRO A 63 15.60 24.34 -6.56
C PRO A 63 16.74 23.57 -5.89
N PHE A 64 17.98 23.81 -6.35
CA PHE A 64 19.15 23.11 -5.81
C PHE A 64 19.42 23.45 -4.34
N SER A 65 19.23 24.72 -3.98
CA SER A 65 19.33 25.25 -2.61
C SER A 65 18.15 26.18 -2.30
N VAL A 66 17.84 26.32 -1.01
CA VAL A 66 16.76 27.16 -0.51
C VAL A 66 17.31 28.01 0.63
N GLY A 67 16.94 29.29 0.69
CA GLY A 67 17.42 30.22 1.73
C GLY A 67 16.80 30.00 3.11
N ASP A 68 15.59 29.45 3.17
CA ASP A 68 14.93 29.07 4.43
C ASP A 68 15.53 27.76 4.97
N THR A 69 15.98 27.79 6.22
CA THR A 69 16.66 26.68 6.91
C THR A 69 15.76 25.46 7.07
N GLU A 70 14.47 25.63 7.37
CA GLU A 70 13.52 24.53 7.49
C GLU A 70 13.20 23.94 6.11
N ALA A 71 13.03 24.80 5.10
CA ALA A 71 12.76 24.36 3.74
C ALA A 71 13.95 23.58 3.15
N ALA A 72 15.17 24.04 3.42
CA ALA A 72 16.41 23.34 3.06
C ALA A 72 16.50 21.97 3.76
N ALA A 73 16.19 21.90 5.05
CA ALA A 73 16.18 20.64 5.79
C ALA A 73 15.13 19.65 5.25
N ALA A 74 13.94 20.14 4.88
CA ALA A 74 12.90 19.32 4.28
C ALA A 74 13.32 18.77 2.90
N LEU A 75 13.98 19.60 2.08
CA LEU A 75 14.52 19.18 0.77
C LEU A 75 15.61 18.11 0.92
N ASP A 76 16.52 18.28 1.89
CA ASP A 76 17.56 17.28 2.17
C ASP A 76 16.96 15.95 2.65
N ARG A 77 15.96 15.98 3.55
CA ARG A 77 15.22 14.78 3.96
C ARG A 77 14.55 14.09 2.77
N ALA A 78 13.95 14.86 1.85
CA ALA A 78 13.34 14.31 0.65
C ALA A 78 14.37 13.62 -0.26
N ARG A 79 15.56 14.20 -0.43
CA ARG A 79 16.68 13.60 -1.17
C ARG A 79 17.17 12.30 -0.54
N LYS A 80 17.37 12.28 0.77
CA LYS A 80 17.76 11.08 1.52
C LYS A 80 16.73 9.96 1.37
N LEU A 81 15.44 10.28 1.49
CA LEU A 81 14.36 9.33 1.30
C LEU A 81 14.27 8.80 -0.13
N HIS A 82 14.46 9.66 -1.14
CA HIS A 82 14.51 9.24 -2.54
C HIS A 82 15.68 8.29 -2.81
N HIS A 83 16.89 8.65 -2.38
CA HIS A 83 18.07 7.81 -2.55
C HIS A 83 17.89 6.45 -1.86
N GLY A 84 17.46 6.44 -0.60
CA GLY A 84 17.15 5.20 0.11
C GLY A 84 16.05 4.39 -0.56
N ALA A 85 15.00 5.02 -1.09
CA ALA A 85 13.95 4.33 -1.85
C ALA A 85 14.50 3.64 -3.11
N VAL A 86 15.34 4.33 -3.89
CA VAL A 86 15.98 3.78 -5.11
C VAL A 86 16.89 2.59 -4.77
N GLU A 87 17.71 2.69 -3.74
CA GLU A 87 18.58 1.58 -3.32
C GLU A 87 17.80 0.35 -2.85
N LYS A 88 16.76 0.57 -2.04
CA LYS A 88 15.90 -0.53 -1.57
C LYS A 88 15.08 -1.12 -2.72
N LEU A 89 14.71 -0.33 -3.72
CA LEU A 89 13.98 -0.82 -4.90
C LEU A 89 14.78 -1.83 -5.72
N LYS A 90 16.08 -1.59 -5.90
CA LYS A 90 17.00 -2.51 -6.59
C LYS A 90 17.12 -3.87 -5.89
N THR A 91 17.05 -3.90 -4.57
CA THR A 91 17.25 -5.11 -3.76
C THR A 91 15.95 -5.80 -3.32
N ALA A 92 14.81 -5.14 -3.46
CA ALA A 92 13.52 -5.65 -3.01
C ALA A 92 13.05 -6.86 -3.83
N LYS A 93 12.62 -7.92 -3.12
CA LYS A 93 12.06 -9.16 -3.71
C LYS A 93 10.67 -9.50 -3.18
N LYS A 94 10.26 -8.92 -2.05
CA LYS A 94 9.00 -9.22 -1.35
C LYS A 94 8.01 -8.07 -1.45
N THR A 95 6.71 -8.40 -1.51
CA THR A 95 5.61 -7.40 -1.58
C THR A 95 5.70 -6.36 -0.45
N LYS A 96 5.95 -6.80 0.80
CA LYS A 96 6.10 -5.88 1.95
C LYS A 96 7.26 -4.88 1.78
N GLN A 97 8.33 -5.26 1.08
CA GLN A 97 9.47 -4.36 0.84
C GLN A 97 9.06 -3.26 -0.15
N TYR A 98 8.37 -3.62 -1.24
CA TYR A 98 7.83 -2.63 -2.19
C TYR A 98 6.84 -1.66 -1.52
N THR A 99 5.99 -2.15 -0.62
CA THR A 99 5.11 -1.28 0.15
C THR A 99 5.88 -0.30 1.02
N ARG A 100 6.96 -0.73 1.70
CA ARG A 100 7.82 0.18 2.49
C ARG A 100 8.51 1.23 1.62
N ILE A 101 9.01 0.85 0.44
CA ILE A 101 9.65 1.76 -0.51
C ILE A 101 8.66 2.84 -0.95
N ARG A 102 7.42 2.42 -1.28
CA ARG A 102 6.33 3.35 -1.56
C ARG A 102 6.08 4.32 -0.40
N THR A 103 6.08 3.85 0.85
CA THR A 103 5.94 4.72 2.02
C THR A 103 7.08 5.74 2.12
N TYR A 104 8.32 5.35 1.83
CA TYR A 104 9.45 6.29 1.80
C TYR A 104 9.31 7.34 0.72
N ALA A 105 8.87 6.96 -0.48
CA ALA A 105 8.62 7.90 -1.56
C ALA A 105 7.53 8.93 -1.18
N LEU A 106 6.43 8.46 -0.59
CA LEU A 106 5.36 9.34 -0.09
C LEU A 106 5.83 10.29 1.01
N ALA A 107 6.67 9.81 1.94
CA ALA A 107 7.28 10.67 2.96
C ALA A 107 8.20 11.74 2.33
N GLY A 108 8.93 11.41 1.27
CA GLY A 108 9.74 12.37 0.50
C GLY A 108 8.87 13.45 -0.16
N LEU A 109 7.78 13.04 -0.82
CA LEU A 109 6.79 13.96 -1.41
C LEU A 109 6.15 14.88 -0.35
N HIS A 110 5.90 14.35 0.84
CA HIS A 110 5.40 15.14 1.95
C HIS A 110 6.41 16.23 2.39
N ASN A 111 7.69 15.88 2.53
CA ASN A 111 8.74 16.85 2.84
C ASN A 111 8.88 17.92 1.74
N LEU A 112 8.77 17.56 0.46
CA LEU A 112 8.73 18.56 -0.62
C LEU A 112 7.54 19.52 -0.51
N ASN A 113 6.39 19.04 -0.06
CA ASN A 113 5.22 19.91 0.13
C ASN A 113 5.37 20.81 1.36
N ILE A 114 6.06 20.38 2.42
CA ILE A 114 6.47 21.28 3.52
C ILE A 114 7.37 22.40 2.98
N MET A 115 8.40 22.05 2.20
CA MET A 115 9.29 23.01 1.55
C MET A 115 8.51 24.01 0.68
N ARG A 116 7.58 23.53 -0.16
CA ARG A 116 6.75 24.41 -1.01
C ARG A 116 5.89 25.37 -0.21
N ARG A 117 5.24 24.88 0.86
CA ARG A 117 4.40 25.71 1.74
C ARG A 117 5.21 26.81 2.41
N ARG A 118 6.42 26.49 2.89
CA ARG A 118 7.34 27.48 3.47
C ARG A 118 7.76 28.55 2.46
N LEU A 119 7.93 28.16 1.20
CA LEU A 119 8.24 29.07 0.10
C LEU A 119 7.01 29.82 -0.46
N GLY A 120 5.84 29.72 0.16
CA GLY A 120 4.60 30.33 -0.33
C GLY A 120 4.09 29.75 -1.65
N LYS A 121 4.65 28.63 -2.10
CA LYS A 121 4.22 27.94 -3.32
C LYS A 121 3.08 26.97 -3.02
N ALA A 122 2.18 26.79 -3.98
CA ALA A 122 1.13 25.79 -3.88
C ALA A 122 1.75 24.39 -3.65
N PRO A 123 1.19 23.56 -2.74
CA PRO A 123 1.64 22.18 -2.57
C PRO A 123 1.45 21.45 -3.89
N GLY A 124 2.49 20.72 -4.32
CA GLY A 124 2.42 19.98 -5.57
C GLY A 124 1.52 18.76 -5.44
N PRO A 125 1.27 18.04 -6.55
CA PRO A 125 0.42 16.87 -6.58
C PRO A 125 0.90 15.85 -5.54
N GLN A 126 0.16 15.79 -4.45
CA GLN A 126 0.35 14.80 -3.40
C GLN A 126 -0.47 13.63 -3.87
N GLY A 127 0.11 12.84 -4.76
CA GLY A 127 -0.70 12.00 -5.63
C GLY A 127 -1.67 11.10 -4.81
N PRO A 128 -2.92 10.94 -5.26
CA PRO A 128 -3.75 9.83 -4.83
C PRO A 128 -3.15 8.50 -5.32
N ILE A 129 -3.39 7.45 -4.55
CA ILE A 129 -2.66 6.19 -4.54
C ILE A 129 -2.80 5.44 -5.86
N PRO A 130 -1.75 4.79 -6.42
CA PRO A 130 -1.83 4.16 -7.72
C PRO A 130 -2.72 2.92 -7.61
N PHE A 131 -3.63 2.86 -8.58
CA PHE A 131 -4.39 1.72 -9.08
C PHE A 131 -5.31 0.93 -8.15
N ASN A 132 -5.44 1.22 -6.85
CA ASN A 132 -6.43 0.47 -6.04
C ASN A 132 -6.92 1.07 -4.71
N THR A 133 -6.81 2.39 -4.47
CA THR A 133 -7.59 2.95 -3.36
C THR A 133 -8.95 3.39 -3.82
N ALA A 134 -9.92 2.57 -3.45
CA ALA A 134 -11.25 3.03 -3.10
C ALA A 134 -11.17 4.42 -2.42
N THR A 135 -11.93 5.34 -2.99
CA THR A 135 -12.30 6.65 -2.46
C THR A 135 -12.42 6.64 -0.93
N PRO A 136 -11.72 7.52 -0.20
CA PRO A 136 -11.94 7.70 1.22
C PRO A 136 -13.27 8.43 1.38
N GLY A 137 -14.37 7.69 1.55
CA GLY A 137 -15.70 8.28 1.69
C GLY A 137 -16.88 7.32 1.60
N LYS A 138 -16.71 6.07 1.16
CA LYS A 138 -17.75 5.05 1.31
C LYS A 138 -17.24 3.94 2.19
N ALA A 139 -17.73 3.94 3.44
CA ALA A 139 -17.89 2.71 4.20
C ALA A 139 -18.80 1.79 3.38
N SER A 140 -18.21 1.03 2.46
CA SER A 140 -18.87 -0.12 1.87
C SER A 140 -19.00 -1.12 2.99
N LYS A 141 -20.22 -1.23 3.53
CA LYS A 141 -20.75 -2.54 3.90
C LYS A 141 -20.18 -3.55 2.91
N ARG A 142 -19.44 -4.53 3.40
CA ARG A 142 -19.29 -5.78 2.66
C ARG A 142 -20.67 -6.40 2.69
N ASP A 143 -21.36 -6.32 1.56
CA ASP A 143 -22.37 -7.30 1.23
C ASP A 143 -21.62 -8.61 1.02
N ASP A 144 -21.65 -9.48 2.02
CA ASP A 144 -21.21 -10.87 1.93
C ASP A 144 -22.24 -11.72 1.16
N ASN A 145 -22.86 -11.15 0.13
CA ASN A 145 -23.91 -11.76 -0.68
C ASN A 145 -23.65 -11.56 -2.17
N VAL A 146 -22.55 -12.14 -2.66
CA VAL A 146 -22.44 -12.54 -4.07
C VAL A 146 -22.00 -14.00 -4.09
N ARG A 147 -22.96 -14.86 -3.77
CA ARG A 147 -23.04 -16.19 -4.38
C ARG A 147 -23.62 -16.01 -5.79
N ASP A 148 -23.05 -16.79 -6.71
CA ASP A 148 -23.63 -17.21 -7.99
C ASP A 148 -23.87 -16.13 -9.07
N ALA A 149 -22.90 -16.00 -9.98
CA ALA A 149 -23.21 -15.83 -11.39
C ALA A 149 -22.10 -16.46 -12.24
N ALA A 150 -22.42 -17.64 -12.79
CA ALA A 150 -21.64 -18.31 -13.81
C ALA A 150 -21.43 -17.37 -15.00
N THR A 151 -20.18 -17.11 -15.36
CA THR A 151 -19.86 -16.47 -16.63
C THR A 151 -19.88 -17.55 -17.71
N GLY A 152 -21.02 -17.67 -18.39
CA GLY A 152 -21.22 -18.48 -19.60
C GLY A 152 -22.19 -17.77 -20.57
N PRO A 153 -22.04 -17.93 -21.90
CA PRO A 153 -22.44 -16.91 -22.86
C PRO A 153 -23.82 -17.14 -23.50
N SER A 154 -24.27 -16.10 -24.21
CA SER A 154 -25.32 -16.06 -25.24
C SER A 154 -26.77 -16.30 -24.80
N THR A 155 -27.54 -15.21 -24.67
CA THR A 155 -28.71 -14.99 -25.53
C THR A 155 -29.11 -13.51 -25.44
N GLY A 156 -29.08 -12.82 -26.58
CA GLY A 156 -29.39 -11.41 -26.67
C GLY A 156 -30.88 -11.14 -26.63
N LEU A 157 -31.31 -10.23 -25.75
CA LEU A 157 -32.46 -9.35 -25.93
C LEU A 157 -32.21 -8.06 -25.11
N PRO A 158 -32.48 -6.85 -25.65
CA PRO A 158 -32.37 -5.61 -24.91
C PRO A 158 -33.59 -5.40 -24.01
N PHE A 159 -33.40 -5.44 -22.68
CA PHE A 159 -34.43 -4.96 -21.74
C PHE A 159 -34.25 -3.47 -21.47
N LEU A 160 -35.30 -2.72 -21.82
CA LEU A 160 -35.49 -1.29 -21.66
C LEU A 160 -35.41 -0.84 -20.18
N PRO A 161 -35.01 0.42 -19.91
CA PRO A 161 -34.96 0.96 -18.56
C PRO A 161 -36.37 1.25 -18.02
N GLU A 162 -36.74 0.57 -16.93
CA GLU A 162 -37.97 0.85 -16.21
C GLU A 162 -37.85 2.16 -15.42
N ARG A 163 -38.74 3.08 -15.77
CA ARG A 163 -38.88 4.44 -15.27
C ARG A 163 -39.79 4.41 -14.03
N THR A 164 -39.23 4.33 -12.82
CA THR A 164 -40.03 4.50 -11.59
C THR A 164 -39.91 5.93 -11.05
N LYS A 165 -41.07 6.59 -11.06
CA LYS A 165 -41.37 7.89 -10.48
C LYS A 165 -41.35 7.83 -8.94
N GLY A 166 -40.80 8.87 -8.33
CA GLY A 166 -41.44 9.58 -7.21
C GLY A 166 -41.32 8.97 -5.81
N ALA A 167 -40.46 9.59 -4.97
CA ALA A 167 -40.75 9.78 -3.54
C ALA A 167 -39.88 10.92 -2.97
N THR A 168 -40.48 12.11 -2.92
CA THR A 168 -40.06 13.25 -2.09
C THR A 168 -40.30 12.92 -0.62
N ARG A 169 -39.29 13.06 0.27
CA ARG A 169 -39.46 13.34 1.71
C ARG A 169 -38.12 13.66 2.41
N PRO A 170 -38.12 14.28 3.60
CA PRO A 170 -37.74 15.68 3.76
C PRO A 170 -36.49 15.92 4.62
N SER A 171 -36.01 17.14 4.53
CA SER A 171 -35.00 17.81 5.35
C SER A 171 -35.12 17.47 6.84
N ARG A 172 -34.01 17.04 7.45
CA ARG A 172 -33.87 16.92 8.92
C ARG A 172 -32.87 17.95 9.45
N PRO A 173 -33.17 18.61 10.57
CA PRO A 173 -32.57 19.88 10.94
C PRO A 173 -31.24 19.75 11.69
N LEU A 174 -30.44 20.81 11.55
CA LEU A 174 -29.29 21.16 12.37
C LEU A 174 -29.69 21.21 13.86
N HIS A 175 -29.14 20.31 14.68
CA HIS A 175 -29.03 20.55 16.12
C HIS A 175 -27.57 20.58 16.56
N ARG A 176 -27.14 21.82 16.72
CA ARG A 176 -26.05 22.35 17.52
C ARG A 176 -26.04 21.72 18.92
N ALA A 177 -24.97 21.01 19.28
CA ALA A 177 -24.56 20.81 20.67
C ALA A 177 -23.10 21.24 20.79
N ARG A 178 -22.94 22.34 21.52
CA ARG A 178 -21.73 23.05 21.90
C ARG A 178 -21.50 22.73 23.39
N ARG A 179 -20.24 22.79 23.87
CA ARG A 179 -19.77 22.81 25.29
C ARG A 179 -19.60 21.42 25.94
N ASN A 180 -18.53 21.04 26.66
CA ASN A 180 -17.41 21.68 27.38
C ASN A 180 -16.19 20.70 27.34
N SER A 181 -14.89 21.03 27.35
CA SER A 181 -14.04 21.91 28.20
C SER A 181 -14.03 21.55 29.70
N ALA A 182 -13.11 20.66 30.12
CA ALA A 182 -12.40 20.62 31.41
C ALA A 182 -11.64 19.27 31.48
N ALA A 183 -10.31 19.22 31.46
CA ALA A 183 -9.34 19.59 32.50
C ALA A 183 -8.99 18.40 33.42
N CYS A 184 -7.71 18.35 33.79
CA CYS A 184 -7.04 17.47 34.77
C CYS A 184 -6.80 16.04 34.27
N GLY A 185 -5.59 15.47 34.27
CA GLY A 185 -4.31 15.87 34.80
C GLY A 185 -3.44 14.61 34.93
N PHE A 186 -2.18 14.81 35.33
CA PHE A 186 -1.31 13.82 35.96
C PHE A 186 -0.55 12.82 35.07
N GLY A 187 0.77 12.96 35.06
CA GLY A 187 1.69 11.99 34.45
C GLY A 187 3.11 12.53 34.28
N ASP A 188 3.65 13.12 35.34
CA ASP A 188 5.06 13.52 35.47
C ASP A 188 5.95 12.27 35.64
N SER A 189 7.20 12.40 35.18
CA SER A 189 8.41 11.82 35.74
C SER A 189 9.02 10.50 35.21
N ARG A 190 10.31 10.66 34.88
CA ARG A 190 11.47 9.75 35.01
C ARG A 190 11.76 8.74 33.89
N SER A 191 12.85 8.99 33.16
CA SER A 191 14.19 8.44 33.48
C SER A 191 15.01 8.27 32.19
N LYS A 192 16.01 9.13 31.97
CA LYS A 192 17.44 8.75 31.89
C LYS A 192 17.73 7.46 31.12
N THR A 193 18.21 7.59 29.88
CA THR A 193 19.34 6.82 29.33
C THR A 193 20.10 7.77 28.40
N HIS A 194 21.13 8.39 28.95
CA HIS A 194 22.55 8.07 28.71
C HIS A 194 22.98 8.39 27.26
N ILE A 195 23.48 9.61 27.14
CA ILE A 195 24.32 10.08 26.04
C ILE A 195 25.70 9.48 26.32
N ASP A 196 26.11 8.47 25.55
CA ASP A 196 27.50 8.06 25.50
C ASP A 196 28.21 8.83 24.39
N SER A 197 28.81 9.94 24.83
CA SER A 197 29.81 10.70 24.12
C SER A 197 31.12 9.90 24.09
N HIS A 198 31.31 9.03 23.09
CA HIS A 198 32.65 8.53 22.78
C HIS A 198 33.32 9.44 21.74
N THR A 199 33.91 10.51 22.27
CA THR A 199 34.99 11.26 21.63
C THR A 199 36.32 10.61 22.06
N MET A 200 37.01 9.96 21.13
CA MET A 200 38.47 9.77 21.16
C MET A 200 38.95 10.12 19.74
N ILE A 201 39.67 11.21 19.51
CA ILE A 201 41.14 11.36 19.68
C ILE A 201 41.85 10.22 18.92
N ALA A 202 42.71 10.39 17.93
CA ALA A 202 43.29 11.49 17.16
C ALA A 202 44.06 10.82 15.96
N PRO A 203 44.79 11.55 15.10
CA PRO A 203 45.23 11.08 13.79
C PRO A 203 46.53 10.26 13.83
N GLN A 204 46.64 9.24 12.97
CA GLN A 204 47.93 8.68 12.58
C GLN A 204 48.37 9.23 11.21
N ASN A 205 49.40 10.05 11.33
CA ASN A 205 50.28 10.57 10.30
C ASN A 205 51.21 9.47 9.76
N ALA A 206 51.83 9.78 8.62
CA ALA A 206 53.04 9.20 8.05
C ALA A 206 52.90 8.01 7.06
N GLY A 207 53.20 8.31 5.79
CA GLY A 207 54.05 7.42 5.00
C GLY A 207 53.55 7.03 3.61
N GLN A 208 53.62 7.93 2.63
CA GLN A 208 53.76 7.48 1.23
C GLN A 208 54.78 8.36 0.50
N LYS A 209 55.96 7.79 0.27
CA LYS A 209 57.01 8.34 -0.60
C LYS A 209 56.56 8.25 -2.07
N PRO A 210 56.91 9.22 -2.93
CA PRO A 210 56.84 9.05 -4.38
C PRO A 210 58.03 8.21 -4.87
N SER A 211 57.75 7.16 -5.64
CA SER A 211 58.74 6.46 -6.47
C SER A 211 58.71 7.07 -7.87
N THR A 212 59.85 7.67 -8.22
CA THR A 212 60.51 7.75 -9.55
C THR A 212 59.64 7.77 -10.80
#